data_AF-A0A7V3F762-F1
#
_entry.id   AF-A0A7V3F762-F1
#
_cell.length_a   1.000
_cell.length_b   1.000
_cell.length_c   1.000
_cell.angle_alpha   90.00
_cell.angle_beta   90.00
_cell.angle_gamma   90.00
#
_symmetry.space_group_name_H-M   'P 1'
#
loop_
_entity.id
_entity.type
_entity.pdbx_description
1 polymer ?
#
loop_
_entity_poly.entity_id
_entity_poly.type
_entity_poly.pdbx_seq_one_letter_code
_entity_poly.pdbx_strand_id
1 'polypeptide(L)' 'MGSKSDQMKGRIKEAVGVLADDDRLKREGRRDQAVGKVKEKVEQAAETVKDKVERAAEKVKDKAKRAVEKMKDA' A
#
# COMPACT_ATOMS: atom_id res chain seq x y z
N MET A 1 -26.31 -29.53 28.11
CA MET A 1 -25.49 -28.52 28.83
C MET A 1 -24.47 -27.93 27.85
N GLY A 2 -24.82 -26.86 27.13
CA GLY A 2 -23.92 -26.16 26.17
C GLY A 2 -23.37 -24.82 26.69
N SER A 3 -23.76 -24.43 27.91
CA SER A 3 -23.79 -23.03 28.34
C SER A 3 -22.42 -22.37 28.52
N LYS A 4 -21.35 -23.11 28.81
CA LYS A 4 -20.02 -22.52 29.05
C LYS A 4 -19.26 -22.22 27.75
N SER A 5 -19.41 -23.08 26.73
CA SER A 5 -18.72 -22.90 25.45
C SER A 5 -19.33 -21.75 24.65
N ASP A 6 -20.66 -21.62 24.69
CA ASP A 6 -21.38 -20.50 24.05
C ASP A 6 -21.11 -19.16 24.74
N GLN A 7 -21.02 -19.13 26.08
CA GLN A 7 -20.63 -17.91 26.80
C GLN A 7 -19.20 -17.46 26.46
N MET A 8 -18.26 -18.40 26.30
CA MET A 8 -16.88 -18.06 25.95
C MET A 8 -16.77 -17.54 24.51
N LYS A 9 -17.47 -18.17 23.55
CA LYS A 9 -17.58 -17.66 22.18
C LYS A 9 -18.21 -16.28 22.13
N GLY A 10 -19.24 -16.02 22.95
CA GLY A 10 -19.89 -14.72 23.07
C GLY A 10 -18.90 -13.62 23.46
N ARG A 11 -18.14 -13.84 24.54
CA ARG A 11 -17.13 -12.87 24.99
C ARG A 11 -16.01 -12.63 23.98
N ILE A 12 -15.56 -13.68 23.29
CA ILE A 12 -14.56 -13.54 22.21
C ILE A 12 -15.14 -12.71 21.06
N LYS A 13 -16.40 -12.94 20.66
CA LYS A 13 -17.07 -12.16 19.63
C LYS A 13 -17.28 -10.70 20.03
N GLU A 14 -17.66 -10.44 21.28
CA GLU A 14 -17.79 -9.08 21.79
C GLU A 14 -16.44 -8.37 21.83
N ALA A 15 -15.37 -9.02 22.31
CA ALA A 15 -14.04 -8.41 22.34
C ALA A 15 -13.51 -8.09 20.94
N VAL A 16 -13.68 -9.02 19.99
CA VAL A 16 -13.32 -8.80 18.58
C VAL A 16 -14.19 -7.73 17.94
N GLY A 17 -15.49 -7.70 18.29
CA GLY A 17 -16.43 -6.69 17.84
C GLY A 17 -16.04 -5.30 18.30
N VAL A 18 -15.81 -5.12 19.60
CA VAL A 18 -15.37 -3.84 20.20
C VAL A 18 -14.04 -3.39 19.60
N LEU A 19 -13.05 -4.28 19.45
CA LEU A 19 -11.76 -3.94 18.82
C LEU A 19 -11.92 -3.53 17.35
N ALA A 20 -12.74 -4.25 16.58
CA ALA A 20 -13.01 -3.94 15.18
C ALA A 20 -13.82 -2.64 15.00
N ASP A 21 -14.73 -2.34 15.93
CA ASP A 21 -15.51 -1.12 15.96
C ASP A 21 -14.61 0.08 16.29
N ASP A 22 -13.72 -0.05 17.28
CA ASP A 22 -12.71 0.97 17.62
C ASP A 22 -11.76 1.23 16.43
N ASP A 23 -11.29 0.17 15.76
CA ASP A 23 -10.50 0.29 14.54
C ASP A 23 -11.27 0.92 13.37
N ARG A 24 -12.59 0.69 13.26
CA ARG A 24 -13.47 1.31 12.27
C ARG A 24 -13.72 2.78 12.58
N LEU A 25 -14.11 3.12 13.82
CA LEU A 25 -14.34 4.49 14.31
C LEU A 25 -13.08 5.34 14.21
N LYS A 26 -11.93 4.78 14.57
CA LYS A 26 -10.62 5.44 14.40
C LYS A 26 -10.25 5.63 12.94
N ARG A 27 -10.69 4.73 12.05
CA ARG A 27 -10.53 4.88 10.60
C ARG A 27 -11.51 5.90 10.02
N GLU A 28 -12.77 5.94 10.43
CA GLU A 28 -13.75 6.94 9.97
C GLU A 28 -13.35 8.34 10.42
N GLY A 29 -13.07 8.53 11.72
CA GLY A 29 -12.67 9.82 12.28
C GLY A 29 -11.34 10.36 11.74
N ARG A 30 -10.38 9.48 11.35
CA ARG A 30 -9.15 9.92 10.67
C ARG A 30 -9.29 9.98 9.15
N ARG A 31 -10.14 9.18 8.51
CA ARG A 31 -10.29 9.21 7.05
C ARG A 31 -10.85 10.54 6.58
N ASP A 32 -11.82 11.10 7.31
CA ASP A 32 -12.45 12.37 6.92
C ASP A 32 -11.53 13.59 7.02
N GLN A 33 -10.43 13.55 7.79
CA GLN A 33 -9.47 14.66 7.86
C GLN A 33 -8.06 14.34 7.33
N ALA A 34 -7.68 13.07 7.20
CA ALA A 34 -6.33 12.67 6.75
C ALA A 34 -6.29 12.17 5.30
N VAL A 35 -7.39 11.65 4.74
CA VAL A 35 -7.36 11.08 3.37
C VAL A 35 -7.03 12.13 2.32
N GLY A 36 -7.46 13.39 2.49
CA GLY A 36 -7.09 14.48 1.59
C GLY A 36 -5.58 14.72 1.55
N LYS A 37 -4.95 14.94 2.71
CA LYS A 37 -3.50 15.26 2.80
C LYS A 37 -2.60 14.06 2.53
N VAL A 38 -3.05 12.84 2.84
CA VAL A 38 -2.27 11.62 2.60
C VAL A 38 -2.32 11.20 1.14
N LYS A 39 -3.48 11.29 0.46
CA LYS A 39 -3.55 11.02 -0.98
C LYS A 39 -2.61 11.93 -1.77
N GLU A 40 -2.64 13.23 -1.49
CA GLU A 40 -1.80 14.21 -2.20
C GLU A 40 -0.30 13.91 -2.04
N LYS A 41 0.15 13.58 -0.83
CA LYS A 41 1.56 13.24 -0.57
C LYS A 41 1.96 11.89 -1.18
N VAL A 42 1.05 10.92 -1.20
CA VAL A 42 1.30 9.60 -1.79
C VAL A 42 1.36 9.71 -3.31
N GLU A 43 0.47 10.49 -3.94
CA GLU A 43 0.50 10.73 -5.39
C GLU A 43 1.79 11.45 -5.81
N GLN A 44 2.21 12.53 -5.12
CA GLN A 44 3.46 13.21 -5.44
C GLN A 44 4.70 12.31 -5.27
N ALA A 45 4.71 11.48 -4.22
CA ALA A 45 5.79 10.51 -4.01
C ALA A 45 5.81 9.44 -5.12
N ALA A 46 4.63 8.94 -5.51
CA ALA A 46 4.49 7.96 -6.58
C ALA A 46 4.95 8.52 -7.93
N GLU A 47 4.56 9.75 -8.29
CA GLU A 47 5.05 10.41 -9.52
C GLU A 47 6.57 10.56 -9.52
N THR A 48 7.15 11.04 -8.42
CA THR A 48 8.61 11.23 -8.31
C THR A 48 9.37 9.91 -8.47
N VAL A 49 8.84 8.82 -7.91
CA VAL A 49 9.43 7.49 -8.05
C VAL A 49 9.31 7.02 -9.49
N LYS A 50 8.15 7.20 -10.11
CA LYS A 50 7.89 6.78 -11.49
C LYS A 50 8.83 7.48 -12.48
N ASP A 51 9.01 8.79 -12.35
CA ASP A 51 9.95 9.59 -13.16
C ASP A 51 11.40 9.10 -13.03
N LYS A 52 11.84 8.79 -11.80
CA LYS A 52 13.21 8.29 -11.56
C LYS A 52 13.41 6.90 -12.16
N VAL A 53 12.42 6.03 -12.04
CA VAL A 53 12.44 4.68 -12.61
C VAL A 53 12.46 4.75 -14.14
N GLU A 54 11.64 5.61 -14.74
CA GLU A 54 11.56 5.77 -16.18
C GLU A 54 12.88 6.28 -16.76
N ARG A 55 13.48 7.32 -16.17
CA ARG A 55 14.82 7.82 -16.57
C ARG A 55 15.92 6.77 -16.39
N ALA A 56 15.86 5.95 -15.34
CA ALA A 56 16.82 4.88 -15.14
C ALA A 56 16.66 3.79 -16.22
N ALA A 57 15.43 3.40 -16.52
CA ALA A 57 15.11 2.43 -17.55
C ALA A 57 15.53 2.93 -18.95
N GLU A 58 15.34 4.21 -19.25
CA GLU A 58 15.74 4.82 -20.50
C GLU A 58 17.28 4.78 -20.68
N LYS A 59 18.04 5.14 -19.64
CA LYS A 59 19.52 5.04 -19.65
C LYS A 59 20.02 3.60 -19.83
N VAL A 60 19.33 2.63 -19.23
CA VAL A 60 19.66 1.20 -19.39
C VAL A 60 19.36 0.76 -20.82
N LYS A 61 18.21 1.13 -21.38
CA LYS A 61 17.85 0.86 -22.77
C LYS A 61 18.87 1.47 -23.74
N ASP A 62 19.29 2.71 -23.53
CA ASP A 62 20.29 3.38 -24.37
C ASP A 62 21.64 2.66 -24.34
N LYS A 63 22.11 2.28 -23.14
CA LYS A 63 23.35 1.51 -23.00
C LYS A 63 23.24 0.13 -23.65
N ALA A 64 22.12 -0.56 -23.46
CA ALA A 64 21.87 -1.86 -24.06
C ALA A 64 21.84 -1.75 -25.60
N LYS A 65 21.16 -0.73 -26.15
CA LYS A 65 21.09 -0.50 -27.58
C LYS A 65 22.47 -0.23 -28.19
N ARG A 66 23.28 0.62 -27.53
CA ARG A 66 24.67 0.88 -27.95
C ARG A 66 25.56 -0.36 -27.86
N ALA A 67 25.37 -1.20 -26.84
CA ALA A 67 26.11 -2.46 -26.73
C ALA A 67 25.71 -3.45 -27.85
N VAL A 68 24.43 -3.53 -28.17
CA VAL A 68 23.91 -4.38 -29.25
C VAL A 68 24.38 -3.89 -30.62
N GLU A 69 24.42 -2.58 -30.88
CA GLU A 69 24.99 -2.05 -32.14
C GLU A 69 26.48 -2.36 -32.26
N LYS A 70 27.25 -2.14 -31.19
CA LYS A 70 28.69 -2.49 -31.19
C LYS A 70 28.97 -3.98 -31.40
N MET A 71 28.04 -4.86 -31.04
CA MET A 71 28.13 -6.30 -31.31
C MET A 71 27.72 -6.67 -32.73
N LYS A 72 26.98 -5.82 -33.45
CA LYS A 72 26.62 -6.05 -34.85
C LYS A 72 27.69 -5.57 -35.83
N ASP A 73 28.46 -4.56 -35.43
CA ASP A 73 29.53 -3.99 -36.25
C ASP A 73 30.89 -4.70 -36.08
N ALA A 74 30.98 -5.69 -35.17
CA ALA A 74 32.16 -6.52 -34.90
C ALA A 74 31.97 -7.94 -35.47
#